data_AF-A0A2N2M044-F1
#
_entry.id   AF-A0A2N2M044-F1
#
_cell.length_a   1.000
_cell.length_b   1.000
_cell.length_c   1.000
_cell.angle_alpha   90.00
_cell.angle_beta   90.00
_cell.angle_gamma   90.00
#
_symmetry.space_group_name_H-M   'P 1'
#
loop_
_entity.id
_entity.type
_entity.pdbx_description
1 polymer ?
#
loop_
_entity_poly.entity_id
_entity_poly.type
_entity_poly.pdbx_seq_one_letter_code
_entity_poly.pdbx_strand_id
1 'polypeptide(L)'
;MDNKQHCKELLSSISEYIDGSLNEQLCAELESHLNGCDNCRVVVNTLKKTIEIYHDQVSQDTAPQDVKDRLFVKLNLDDYMKK
;
A
#
# COMPACT_ATOMS: atom_id res chain seq x y z
N MET A 1 25.03 -7.27 -3.14
CA MET A 1 25.89 -6.96 -1.98
C MET A 1 24.96 -6.70 -0.80
N ASP A 2 24.77 -7.69 0.08
CA ASP A 2 23.92 -7.56 1.27
C ASP A 2 24.60 -6.67 2.33
N ASN A 3 24.26 -5.38 2.35
CA ASN A 3 24.72 -4.48 3.42
C ASN A 3 23.69 -4.45 4.54
N LYS A 4 23.94 -5.25 5.58
CA LYS A 4 23.05 -5.47 6.72
C LYS A 4 22.62 -4.18 7.45
N GLN A 5 23.44 -3.13 7.41
CA GLN A 5 23.14 -1.85 8.03
C GLN A 5 22.11 -1.06 7.21
N HIS A 6 22.29 -0.99 5.89
CA HIS A 6 21.31 -0.40 4.97
C HIS A 6 19.98 -1.15 4.99
N CYS A 7 20.00 -2.49 5.10
CA CYS A 7 18.77 -3.27 5.22
C CYS A 7 17.98 -2.94 6.51
N LYS A 8 18.67 -2.57 7.60
CA LYS A 8 18.01 -2.15 8.84
C LYS A 8 17.37 -0.77 8.71
N GLU A 9 18.07 0.18 8.09
CA GLU A 9 17.52 1.51 7.84
C GLU A 9 16.30 1.44 6.93
N LEU A 10 16.36 0.60 5.89
CA LEU A 10 15.21 0.29 5.04
C LEU A 10 14.01 -0.23 5.83
N LEU A 11 14.22 -1.18 6.75
CA LEU A 11 13.15 -1.73 7.58
C LEU A 11 12.50 -0.68 8.48
N SER A 12 13.24 0.35 8.90
CA SER A 12 12.68 1.46 9.67
C SER A 12 11.75 2.33 8.83
N SER A 13 12.02 2.50 7.54
CA SER A 13 11.22 3.34 6.62
C SER A 13 10.14 2.56 5.86
N ILE A 14 10.01 1.25 6.08
CA ILE A 14 9.13 0.39 5.28
C ILE A 14 7.65 0.72 5.49
N SER A 15 7.24 1.12 6.70
CA SER A 15 5.85 1.48 6.99
C SER A 15 5.42 2.71 6.19
N GLU A 16 6.23 3.78 6.27
CA GLU A 16 6.03 5.05 5.56
C GLU A 16 6.06 4.85 4.03
N TYR A 17 6.88 3.92 3.54
CA TYR A 17 6.91 3.59 2.12
C TYR A 17 5.62 2.90 1.66
N ILE A 18 5.06 2.01 2.49
CA ILE A 18 3.88 1.22 2.15
C ILE A 18 2.60 2.05 2.21
N ASP A 19 2.50 2.97 3.17
CA ASP A 19 1.36 3.88 3.31
C ASP A 19 1.45 5.13 2.39
N GLY A 20 2.59 5.32 1.72
CA GLY A 20 2.82 6.42 0.78
C GLY A 20 3.14 7.76 1.43
N SER A 21 3.45 7.79 2.74
CA SER A 21 3.85 9.00 3.45
C SER A 21 5.36 9.29 3.40
N LEU A 22 6.17 8.34 2.91
CA LEU A 22 7.61 8.54 2.74
C LEU A 22 7.90 9.64 1.71
N ASN A 23 8.81 10.55 2.04
CA ASN A 23 9.19 11.62 1.11
C ASN A 23 9.85 11.07 -0.16
N GLU A 24 9.76 11.83 -1.25
CA GLU A 24 10.19 11.42 -2.59
C GLU A 24 11.67 11.03 -2.66
N GLN A 25 12.54 11.75 -1.93
CA GLN A 25 13.97 11.49 -1.92
C GLN A 25 14.28 10.13 -1.28
N LEU A 26 13.74 9.89 -0.08
CA LEU A 26 13.89 8.62 0.61
C LEU A 26 13.24 7.48 -0.17
N CYS A 27 12.12 7.73 -0.84
CA CYS A 27 11.44 6.75 -1.69
C CYS A 27 12.38 6.27 -2.81
N ALA A 28 13.04 7.18 -3.52
CA ALA A 28 13.99 6.85 -4.57
C ALA A 28 15.23 6.07 -4.06
N GLU A 29 15.76 6.44 -2.89
CA GLU A 29 16.85 5.70 -2.24
C GLU A 29 16.41 4.27 -1.86
N LEU A 30 15.18 4.15 -1.35
CA LEU A 30 14.57 2.87 -0.99
C LEU A 30 14.42 1.96 -2.23
N GLU A 31 13.89 2.50 -3.32
CA GLU A 31 13.72 1.77 -4.58
C GLU A 31 15.05 1.30 -5.16
N SER A 32 16.08 2.15 -5.11
CA SER A 32 17.45 1.79 -5.51
C SER A 32 17.98 0.59 -4.71
N HIS A 33 17.75 0.58 -3.39
CA HIS A 33 18.12 -0.56 -2.55
C HIS A 33 17.36 -1.83 -2.91
N LEU A 34 16.04 -1.74 -3.12
CA LEU A 34 15.20 -2.89 -3.47
C LEU A 34 15.58 -3.51 -4.83
N ASN A 35 16.12 -2.72 -5.74
CA ASN A 35 16.64 -3.21 -7.01
C ASN A 35 17.92 -4.05 -6.84
N GLY A 36 18.73 -3.74 -5.83
CA GLY A 36 20.01 -4.40 -5.55
C GLY A 36 20.01 -5.47 -4.44
N CYS A 37 18.90 -5.65 -3.74
CA CYS A 37 18.81 -6.50 -2.55
C CYS A 37 17.59 -7.43 -2.57
N ASP A 38 17.81 -8.70 -2.89
CA ASP A 38 16.76 -9.72 -2.95
C ASP A 38 16.07 -9.95 -1.60
N ASN A 39 16.83 -9.95 -0.49
CA ASN A 39 16.28 -10.16 0.85
C ASN A 39 15.24 -9.10 1.20
N CYS A 40 15.57 -7.83 0.96
CA CYS A 40 14.67 -6.72 1.23
C CYS A 40 13.46 -6.71 0.30
N ARG A 41 13.64 -7.09 -0.97
CA ARG A 41 12.53 -7.26 -1.91
C ARG A 41 11.55 -8.32 -1.44
N VAL A 42 12.03 -9.46 -0.93
CA VAL A 42 11.17 -10.51 -0.36
C VAL A 42 10.39 -9.98 0.84
N VAL A 43 11.03 -9.24 1.75
CA VAL A 43 10.34 -8.67 2.92
C VAL A 43 9.24 -7.70 2.52
N VAL A 44 9.54 -6.73 1.65
CA VAL A 44 8.56 -5.74 1.17
C VAL A 44 7.38 -6.42 0.49
N ASN A 45 7.65 -7.37 -0.42
CA ASN A 45 6.60 -8.08 -1.14
C ASN A 45 5.72 -8.92 -0.20
N THR A 46 6.32 -9.59 0.78
CA THR A 46 5.57 -10.39 1.75
C THR A 46 4.68 -9.52 2.63
N LEU A 47 5.18 -8.36 3.06
CA LEU A 47 4.41 -7.38 3.83
C LEU A 47 3.23 -6.83 3.01
N LYS A 48 3.48 -6.37 1.78
CA LYS A 48 2.42 -5.92 0.85
C LYS A 48 1.35 -7.00 0.69
N LYS A 49 1.79 -8.25 0.46
CA LYS A 49 0.86 -9.36 0.27
C LYS A 49 0.02 -9.64 1.51
N THR A 50 0.60 -9.52 2.70
CA THR A 50 -0.10 -9.69 3.97
C THR A 50 -1.18 -8.62 4.15
N ILE A 51 -0.88 -7.37 3.78
CA ILE A 51 -1.84 -6.25 3.82
C ILE A 51 -3.00 -6.50 2.84
N GLU A 52 -2.69 -6.89 1.59
CA GLU A 52 -3.70 -7.24 0.58
C GLU A 52 -4.65 -8.33 1.11
N ILE A 53 -4.09 -9.42 1.66
CA ILE A 53 -4.88 -10.53 2.21
C ILE A 53 -5.79 -10.03 3.33
N TYR A 54 -5.29 -9.17 4.22
CA TYR A 54 -6.10 -8.63 5.30
C TYR A 54 -7.25 -7.78 4.75
N HIS A 55 -6.97 -6.90 3.78
CA HIS A 55 -8.00 -6.10 3.11
C HIS A 55 -9.08 -6.94 2.43
N ASP A 56 -8.70 -8.05 1.78
CA ASP A 56 -9.63 -8.95 1.11
C ASP A 56 -10.43 -9.83 2.10
N GLN A 57 -9.87 -10.14 3.26
CA GLN A 57 -10.48 -10.99 4.28
C GLN A 57 -11.40 -10.24 5.25
N VAL A 58 -11.27 -8.91 5.36
CA VAL A 58 -12.29 -8.11 6.04
C VAL A 58 -13.55 -8.24 5.19
N SER A 59 -14.46 -9.10 5.66
CA SER A 59 -15.84 -9.19 5.19
C SER A 59 -16.31 -7.79 4.83
N GLN A 60 -16.70 -7.58 3.58
CA GLN A 60 -17.19 -6.29 3.15
C GLN A 60 -18.38 -5.93 4.04
N ASP A 61 -18.12 -5.16 5.10
CA ASP A 61 -19.11 -4.34 5.78
C ASP A 61 -19.48 -3.32 4.71
N THR A 62 -20.31 -3.76 3.79
CA THR A 62 -20.71 -2.97 2.64
C THR A 62 -21.43 -1.80 3.24
N ALA A 63 -20.85 -0.61 3.08
CA ALA A 63 -21.51 0.63 3.47
C ALA A 63 -22.98 0.57 3.01
N PRO A 64 -23.95 0.96 3.86
CA PRO A 64 -25.35 0.93 3.51
C PRO A 64 -25.58 1.57 2.14
N GLN A 65 -26.47 0.99 1.34
CA GLN A 65 -26.66 1.42 -0.05
C GLN A 65 -26.94 2.93 -0.16
N ASP A 66 -27.74 3.49 0.76
CA ASP A 66 -27.99 4.95 0.85
C ASP A 66 -26.70 5.80 0.94
N VAL A 67 -25.71 5.34 1.71
CA VAL A 67 -24.43 6.05 1.85
C VAL A 67 -23.65 6.01 0.54
N LYS A 68 -23.65 4.87 -0.15
CA LYS A 68 -23.00 4.73 -1.46
C LYS A 68 -23.68 5.60 -2.50
N ASP A 69 -25.00 5.59 -2.56
CA ASP A 69 -25.79 6.37 -3.52
C ASP A 69 -25.55 7.87 -3.34
N ARG A 70 -25.60 8.37 -2.10
CA ARG A 70 -25.30 9.77 -1.79
C ARG A 70 -23.87 10.16 -2.15
N LEU A 71 -22.91 9.25 -1.95
CA LEU A 71 -21.52 9.48 -2.34
C LEU A 71 -21.37 9.59 -3.85
N PHE A 72 -21.99 8.68 -4.61
CA PHE A 72 -21.89 8.65 -6.07
C PHE A 72 -22.45 9.94 -6.68
N VAL A 73 -23.61 10.40 -6.21
CA VAL A 73 -24.20 11.69 -6.61
C VAL A 73 -23.24 12.85 -6.31
N LYS A 74 -22.62 12.88 -5.13
CA LYS A 74 -21.68 13.96 -4.75
C LYS A 74 -20.39 13.96 -5.57
N LEU A 75 -19.95 12.79 -6.01
CA LEU A 75 -18.78 12.64 -6.87
C LEU A 75 -19.12 12.77 -8.36
N ASN A 76 -20.39 12.99 -8.74
CA ASN A 76 -20.89 12.99 -10.12
C ASN A 76 -20.61 11.67 -10.84
N LEU A 77 -20.74 10.55 -10.12
CA LEU A 77 -20.52 9.17 -10.60
C LEU A 77 -21.85 8.43 -10.81
N ASP A 78 -22.93 9.16 -11.08
CA ASP A 78 -24.30 8.63 -11.18
C ASP A 78 -24.45 7.54 -12.26
N ASP A 79 -23.63 7.59 -13.32
CA ASP A 79 -23.57 6.57 -14.38
C ASP A 79 -23.15 5.17 -13.87
N TYR A 80 -22.40 5.12 -12.77
CA TYR A 80 -21.93 3.87 -12.15
C TYR A 80 -22.92 3.29 -11.14
N MET A 81 -24.05 3.97 -10.87
CA MET A 81 -25.15 3.44 -10.08
C MET A 81 -25.87 2.38 -10.92
N LYS A 82 -25.41 1.11 -10.85
CA LYS A 82 -26.07 -0.01 -11.53
C LYS A 82 -27.54 -0.11 -11.10
N LYS A 83 -28.40 -0.18 -12.11
CA LYS A 83 -29.86 -0.36 -12.03
C LYS A 83 -30.26 -1.66 -11.34
#